data_AF-A0A5A7RLP2-F1
#
_entry.id   AF-A0A5A7RLP2-F1
#
_cell.length_a   1.000
_cell.length_b   1.000
_cell.length_c   1.000
_cell.angle_alpha   90.00
_cell.angle_beta   90.00
_cell.angle_gamma   90.00
#
_symmetry.space_group_name_H-M   'P 1'
#
loop_
_entity.id
_entity.type
_entity.pdbx_description
1 polymer ?
#
loop_
_entity_poly.entity_id
_entity_poly.type
_entity_poly.pdbx_seq_one_letter_code
_entity_poly.pdbx_strand_id
1 'polypeptide(L)'
;VVNNAGVGIGAEGTSITHGNSSNNIISYNVIAKNCDGIDIWDLIDSTISFNQVYSNQQYGITADSCLNLSILNNTIHNHAYGGVLVSDSSNCTISGNELYSNQAGVMLDGTIGVNYEGSTHNVVTHNNIHGNDVGIYWESRCVNNYFTYNNFVDNSENAYFWTSLEIGDPDFPLHRPCQNIWNRNYWSDWTTSIPKPIQGMVTVWLSSFYIDLPWFAFDKHPAMGPYGNFTLDNTAKPDYFMEKERLSFFCPHSPIGRDIKP
;
A
#
# COMPACT_ATOMS: atom_id res chain seq x y z
N VAL A 1 -26.35 0.78 -3.80
CA VAL A 1 -26.00 -0.55 -4.34
C VAL A 1 -25.80 -0.40 -5.83
N VAL A 2 -24.55 -0.27 -6.29
CA VAL A 2 -24.26 -0.52 -7.69
C VAL A 2 -24.25 -2.04 -7.86
N ASN A 3 -25.43 -2.63 -7.98
CA ASN A 3 -25.61 -3.93 -8.63
C ASN A 3 -25.69 -3.63 -10.13
N ASN A 4 -24.58 -3.22 -10.76
CA ASN A 4 -24.55 -3.04 -12.21
C ASN A 4 -24.20 -4.37 -12.89
N ALA A 5 -25.20 -5.25 -12.95
CA ALA A 5 -25.40 -6.02 -14.18
C ALA A 5 -25.95 -5.04 -15.23
N GLY A 6 -25.07 -4.26 -15.90
CA GLY A 6 -25.56 -3.25 -16.84
C GLY A 6 -24.61 -2.20 -17.39
N VAL A 7 -23.30 -2.29 -17.17
CA VAL A 7 -22.29 -1.92 -18.18
C VAL A 7 -21.25 -3.02 -18.08
N GLY A 8 -21.12 -3.83 -19.12
CA GLY A 8 -20.13 -4.89 -19.15
C GLY A 8 -18.73 -4.30 -18.96
N ILE A 9 -18.13 -4.57 -17.82
CA ILE A 9 -16.68 -4.69 -17.66
C ILE A 9 -16.33 -6.06 -17.07
N GLY A 10 -17.16 -7.06 -17.44
CA GLY A 10 -16.74 -8.44 -17.56
C GLY A 10 -15.99 -8.59 -18.89
N ALA A 11 -14.74 -8.18 -18.89
CA ALA A 11 -13.74 -8.73 -19.78
C ALA A 11 -12.54 -9.03 -18.89
N GLU A 12 -11.92 -10.19 -19.07
CA GLU A 12 -10.46 -10.21 -18.93
C GLU A 12 -9.97 -8.99 -19.74
N GLY A 13 -9.42 -7.95 -19.10
CA GLY A 13 -8.98 -6.75 -19.84
C GLY A 13 -9.60 -5.39 -19.48
N THR A 14 -10.51 -5.22 -18.50
CA THR A 14 -11.05 -3.88 -18.18
C THR A 14 -10.76 -3.40 -16.76
N SER A 15 -10.06 -2.26 -16.65
CA SER A 15 -9.84 -1.51 -15.40
C SER A 15 -11.14 -0.84 -14.93
N ILE A 16 -11.29 -0.68 -13.61
CA ILE A 16 -12.38 0.13 -13.03
C ILE A 16 -11.82 1.51 -12.76
N THR A 17 -12.29 2.54 -13.48
CA THR A 17 -11.96 3.93 -13.22
C THR A 17 -13.17 4.66 -12.64
N HIS A 18 -13.03 5.26 -11.45
CA HIS A 18 -14.12 5.94 -10.77
C HIS A 18 -13.65 7.13 -9.94
N GLY A 19 -14.27 8.29 -10.11
CA GLY A 19 -13.96 9.43 -9.26
C GLY A 19 -15.07 10.45 -9.06
N ASN A 20 -14.81 11.42 -8.19
CA ASN A 20 -15.72 12.50 -7.80
C ASN A 20 -17.12 12.03 -7.38
N SER A 21 -17.16 11.09 -6.43
CA SER A 21 -18.43 10.53 -5.95
C SER A 21 -18.31 9.96 -4.53
N SER A 22 -19.45 9.70 -3.90
CA SER A 22 -19.51 9.18 -2.53
C SER A 22 -20.41 7.96 -2.41
N ASN A 23 -20.22 7.17 -1.34
CA ASN A 23 -21.07 6.02 -1.01
C ASN A 23 -21.07 4.90 -2.09
N ASN A 24 -19.93 4.73 -2.77
CA ASN A 24 -19.77 3.68 -3.77
C ASN A 24 -19.40 2.35 -3.12
N ILE A 25 -19.85 1.26 -3.74
CA ILE A 25 -19.50 -0.12 -3.32
C ILE A 25 -19.00 -0.86 -4.56
N ILE A 26 -17.72 -1.24 -4.54
CA ILE A 26 -17.08 -2.08 -5.55
C ILE A 26 -16.78 -3.43 -4.89
N SER A 27 -17.56 -4.46 -5.20
CA SER A 27 -17.42 -5.75 -4.52
C SER A 27 -17.70 -6.96 -5.38
N TYR A 28 -17.06 -8.09 -5.04
CA TYR A 28 -17.23 -9.40 -5.69
C TYR A 28 -16.88 -9.42 -7.18
N ASN A 29 -15.90 -8.62 -7.59
CA ASN A 29 -15.40 -8.58 -8.95
C ASN A 29 -14.09 -9.37 -9.10
N VAL A 30 -13.82 -9.82 -10.33
CA VAL A 30 -12.53 -10.36 -10.76
C VAL A 30 -11.92 -9.39 -11.75
N ILE A 31 -10.78 -8.77 -11.41
CA ILE A 31 -10.11 -7.76 -12.23
C ILE A 31 -8.68 -8.22 -12.50
N ALA A 32 -8.43 -8.69 -13.72
CA ALA A 32 -7.13 -9.27 -14.06
C ALA A 32 -6.69 -9.05 -15.50
N LYS A 33 -5.36 -9.10 -15.70
CA LYS A 33 -4.69 -8.98 -17.00
C LYS A 33 -4.94 -7.65 -17.71
N ASN A 34 -5.09 -6.59 -16.92
CA ASN A 34 -5.26 -5.23 -17.40
C ASN A 34 -3.95 -4.45 -17.31
N CYS A 35 -3.96 -3.23 -17.82
CA CYS A 35 -2.94 -2.23 -17.49
C CYS A 35 -2.98 -1.89 -15.98
N ASP A 36 -4.08 -1.32 -15.49
CA ASP A 36 -4.37 -1.11 -14.07
C ASP A 36 -5.53 -2.00 -13.59
N GLY A 37 -5.58 -2.33 -12.30
CA GLY A 37 -6.72 -3.02 -11.73
C GLY A 37 -7.91 -2.09 -11.46
N ILE A 38 -8.04 -1.63 -10.21
CA ILE A 38 -9.04 -0.66 -9.77
C ILE A 38 -8.34 0.67 -9.54
N ASP A 39 -8.69 1.69 -10.28
CA ASP A 39 -8.11 3.03 -10.18
C ASP A 39 -9.19 4.03 -9.79
N ILE A 40 -9.06 4.63 -8.61
CA ILE A 40 -10.06 5.55 -8.06
C ILE A 40 -9.41 6.84 -7.59
N TRP A 41 -10.10 7.94 -7.81
CA TRP A 41 -9.67 9.28 -7.39
C TRP A 41 -10.82 10.07 -6.79
N ASP A 42 -10.58 10.89 -5.77
CA ASP A 42 -11.58 11.78 -5.16
C ASP A 42 -12.86 11.02 -4.68
N LEU A 43 -12.69 9.81 -4.14
CA LEU A 43 -13.81 9.06 -3.55
C LEU A 43 -13.96 9.34 -2.07
N ILE A 44 -15.22 9.47 -1.64
CA ILE A 44 -15.57 9.72 -0.24
C ILE A 44 -16.50 8.61 0.27
N ASP A 45 -16.30 8.16 1.51
CA ASP A 45 -17.20 7.22 2.20
C ASP A 45 -17.55 5.98 1.36
N SER A 46 -16.56 5.42 0.66
CA SER A 46 -16.75 4.32 -0.31
C SER A 46 -16.11 3.03 0.18
N THR A 47 -16.53 1.88 -0.37
CA THR A 47 -16.02 0.56 0.02
C THR A 47 -15.62 -0.26 -1.20
N ILE A 48 -14.41 -0.80 -1.18
CA ILE A 48 -13.90 -1.80 -2.12
C ILE A 48 -13.71 -3.10 -1.33
N SER A 49 -14.49 -4.15 -1.62
CA SER A 49 -14.42 -5.36 -0.82
C SER A 49 -14.66 -6.68 -1.54
N PHE A 50 -14.04 -7.76 -1.06
CA PHE A 50 -14.24 -9.11 -1.61
C PHE A 50 -13.95 -9.24 -3.11
N ASN A 51 -13.05 -8.42 -3.66
CA ASN A 51 -12.61 -8.53 -5.05
C ASN A 51 -11.36 -9.41 -5.16
N GLN A 52 -11.19 -10.03 -6.32
CA GLN A 52 -9.95 -10.69 -6.73
C GLN A 52 -9.29 -9.83 -7.79
N VAL A 53 -8.12 -9.27 -7.47
CA VAL A 53 -7.39 -8.34 -8.35
C VAL A 53 -6.01 -8.92 -8.61
N TYR A 54 -5.70 -9.29 -9.85
CA TYR A 54 -4.43 -9.96 -10.09
C TYR A 54 -3.85 -9.83 -11.49
N SER A 55 -2.53 -9.97 -11.61
CA SER A 55 -1.84 -9.97 -12.91
C SER A 55 -2.15 -8.74 -13.77
N ASN A 56 -2.44 -7.60 -13.15
CA ASN A 56 -2.49 -6.30 -13.85
C ASN A 56 -1.08 -5.74 -13.94
N GLN A 57 -0.76 -5.08 -15.06
CA GLN A 57 0.58 -4.66 -15.42
C GLN A 57 1.18 -3.63 -14.46
N GLN A 58 0.36 -2.77 -13.86
CA GLN A 58 0.82 -1.73 -12.93
C GLN A 58 0.43 -2.04 -11.49
N TYR A 59 -0.54 -1.31 -10.93
CA TYR A 59 -1.05 -1.48 -9.57
C TYR A 59 -2.31 -2.36 -9.55
N GLY A 60 -2.56 -3.02 -8.42
CA GLY A 60 -3.81 -3.74 -8.18
C GLY A 60 -4.96 -2.76 -7.92
N ILE A 61 -4.84 -1.98 -6.84
CA ILE A 61 -5.81 -0.93 -6.47
C ILE A 61 -5.05 0.36 -6.25
N THR A 62 -5.41 1.42 -6.95
CA THR A 62 -4.92 2.79 -6.72
C THR A 62 -6.04 3.63 -6.12
N ALA A 63 -5.77 4.26 -4.99
CA ALA A 63 -6.64 5.22 -4.34
C ALA A 63 -5.93 6.56 -4.19
N ASP A 64 -6.34 7.53 -5.00
CA ASP A 64 -5.80 8.89 -5.00
C ASP A 64 -6.81 9.87 -4.40
N SER A 65 -6.35 10.76 -3.51
CA SER A 65 -7.15 11.87 -2.99
C SER A 65 -8.49 11.43 -2.37
N CYS A 66 -8.53 10.23 -1.78
CA CYS A 66 -9.72 9.63 -1.20
C CYS A 66 -9.88 9.98 0.29
N LEU A 67 -11.13 9.99 0.77
CA LEU A 67 -11.48 10.23 2.16
C LEU A 67 -12.41 9.13 2.68
N ASN A 68 -12.11 8.55 3.85
CA ASN A 68 -12.93 7.50 4.47
C ASN A 68 -13.18 6.27 3.57
N LEU A 69 -12.21 5.91 2.72
CA LEU A 69 -12.30 4.72 1.88
C LEU A 69 -12.05 3.45 2.70
N SER A 70 -12.83 2.41 2.48
CA SER A 70 -12.61 1.08 3.08
C SER A 70 -12.22 0.05 2.02
N ILE A 71 -10.99 -0.47 2.06
CA ILE A 71 -10.48 -1.55 1.21
C ILE A 71 -10.42 -2.82 2.06
N LEU A 72 -11.42 -3.71 1.90
CA LEU A 72 -11.69 -4.80 2.85
C LEU A 72 -11.73 -6.19 2.21
N ASN A 73 -11.03 -7.17 2.78
CA ASN A 73 -11.16 -8.58 2.41
C ASN A 73 -10.97 -8.88 0.91
N ASN A 74 -10.08 -8.16 0.23
CA ASN A 74 -9.72 -8.42 -1.16
C ASN A 74 -8.52 -9.37 -1.24
N THR A 75 -8.39 -10.09 -2.35
CA THR A 75 -7.20 -10.88 -2.69
C THR A 75 -6.48 -10.20 -3.85
N ILE A 76 -5.24 -9.73 -3.63
CA ILE A 76 -4.54 -8.81 -4.52
C ILE A 76 -3.11 -9.30 -4.79
N HIS A 77 -2.78 -9.66 -6.03
CA HIS A 77 -1.48 -10.29 -6.30
C HIS A 77 -0.95 -10.21 -7.73
N ASN A 78 0.34 -10.51 -7.89
CA ASN A 78 1.03 -10.56 -9.18
C ASN A 78 0.99 -9.23 -9.95
N HIS A 79 1.17 -8.10 -9.26
CA HIS A 79 1.30 -6.77 -9.86
C HIS A 79 2.77 -6.36 -10.00
N ALA A 80 3.12 -5.61 -11.05
CA ALA A 80 4.52 -5.20 -11.25
C ALA A 80 4.98 -4.14 -10.25
N TYR A 81 4.05 -3.31 -9.74
CA TYR A 81 4.29 -2.32 -8.70
C TYR A 81 3.56 -2.71 -7.40
N GLY A 82 2.70 -1.85 -6.85
CA GLY A 82 1.99 -2.12 -5.61
C GLY A 82 0.71 -2.95 -5.78
N GLY A 83 0.38 -3.79 -4.80
CA GLY A 83 -0.93 -4.40 -4.67
C GLY A 83 -1.98 -3.32 -4.39
N VAL A 84 -1.78 -2.52 -3.35
CA VAL A 84 -2.60 -1.34 -3.05
C VAL A 84 -1.71 -0.10 -2.95
N LEU A 85 -2.03 0.96 -3.70
CA LEU A 85 -1.46 2.30 -3.55
C LEU A 85 -2.52 3.22 -2.93
N VAL A 86 -2.16 3.89 -1.84
CA VAL A 86 -2.92 4.96 -1.21
C VAL A 86 -2.11 6.25 -1.32
N SER A 87 -2.55 7.17 -2.19
CA SER A 87 -1.90 8.45 -2.45
C SER A 87 -2.78 9.59 -1.98
N ASP A 88 -2.20 10.58 -1.30
CA ASP A 88 -2.87 11.81 -0.84
C ASP A 88 -4.25 11.60 -0.20
N SER A 89 -4.43 10.45 0.46
CA SER A 89 -5.72 10.01 0.97
C SER A 89 -5.74 9.99 2.48
N SER A 90 -6.91 10.24 3.08
CA SER A 90 -7.04 10.33 4.54
C SER A 90 -8.18 9.50 5.12
N ASN A 91 -8.00 9.07 6.36
CA ASN A 91 -8.97 8.27 7.12
C ASN A 91 -9.41 6.96 6.40
N CYS A 92 -8.58 6.43 5.51
CA CYS A 92 -8.87 5.20 4.79
C CYS A 92 -8.51 3.98 5.64
N THR A 93 -9.26 2.89 5.50
CA THR A 93 -9.02 1.62 6.20
C THR A 93 -8.72 0.51 5.19
N ILE A 94 -7.55 -0.11 5.31
CA ILE A 94 -7.12 -1.26 4.52
C ILE A 94 -7.07 -2.45 5.48
N SER A 95 -8.04 -3.36 5.39
CA SER A 95 -8.17 -4.44 6.38
C SER A 95 -8.64 -5.79 5.86
N GLY A 96 -8.11 -6.87 6.44
CA GLY A 96 -8.52 -8.23 6.11
C GLY A 96 -8.10 -8.70 4.72
N ASN A 97 -7.26 -7.94 4.02
CA ASN A 97 -6.84 -8.27 2.65
C ASN A 97 -5.70 -9.28 2.65
N GLU A 98 -5.61 -10.05 1.58
CA GLU A 98 -4.54 -10.99 1.25
C GLU A 98 -3.71 -10.40 0.10
N LEU A 99 -2.47 -9.98 0.36
CA LEU A 99 -1.62 -9.28 -0.61
C LEU A 99 -0.28 -10.00 -0.81
N TYR A 100 -0.02 -10.49 -2.03
CA TYR A 100 1.19 -11.27 -2.31
C TYR A 100 1.74 -11.14 -3.73
N SER A 101 3.03 -11.43 -3.91
CA SER A 101 3.70 -11.41 -5.21
C SER A 101 3.60 -10.07 -5.96
N ASN A 102 3.58 -8.97 -5.22
CA ASN A 102 3.67 -7.61 -5.74
C ASN A 102 5.07 -7.02 -5.43
N GLN A 103 5.42 -5.88 -6.03
CA GLN A 103 6.61 -5.12 -5.59
C GLN A 103 6.40 -4.54 -4.19
N ALA A 104 5.24 -3.92 -3.93
CA ALA A 104 4.79 -3.59 -2.58
C ALA A 104 3.46 -4.28 -2.30
N GLY A 105 3.26 -4.90 -1.14
CA GLY A 105 1.93 -5.34 -0.73
C GLY A 105 0.98 -4.13 -0.63
N VAL A 106 1.32 -3.19 0.26
CA VAL A 106 0.66 -1.88 0.38
C VAL A 106 1.69 -0.76 0.29
N MET A 107 1.38 0.27 -0.50
CA MET A 107 2.16 1.47 -0.69
C MET A 107 1.37 2.70 -0.24
N LEU A 108 1.99 3.57 0.56
CA LEU A 108 1.46 4.90 0.85
C LEU A 108 2.37 5.97 0.23
N ASP A 109 1.78 6.93 -0.48
CA ASP A 109 2.50 8.09 -1.02
C ASP A 109 1.77 9.40 -0.65
N GLY A 110 2.51 10.51 -0.66
CA GLY A 110 2.00 11.84 -0.39
C GLY A 110 2.70 12.88 -1.25
N THR A 111 1.93 13.73 -1.90
CA THR A 111 2.44 14.81 -2.73
C THR A 111 3.08 15.92 -1.90
N ILE A 112 4.27 16.33 -2.32
CA ILE A 112 4.96 17.49 -1.75
C ILE A 112 4.43 18.77 -2.42
N GLY A 113 3.58 19.53 -1.73
CA GLY A 113 3.13 20.88 -2.11
C GLY A 113 2.49 21.65 -0.96
N VAL A 114 2.26 22.95 -1.16
CA VAL A 114 1.46 23.79 -0.24
C VAL A 114 0.00 23.36 -0.36
N ASN A 115 -0.67 23.10 0.77
CA ASN A 115 -2.07 22.62 0.90
C ASN A 115 -2.32 21.12 0.66
N TYR A 116 -1.28 20.29 0.51
CA TYR A 116 -1.45 18.83 0.51
C TYR A 116 -1.04 18.28 1.87
N GLU A 117 -1.97 17.64 2.57
CA GLU A 117 -1.70 16.98 3.87
C GLU A 117 -0.95 15.65 3.70
N GLY A 118 -0.82 15.14 2.47
CA GLY A 118 -0.29 13.82 2.17
C GLY A 118 -1.24 12.70 2.63
N SER A 119 -0.77 11.45 2.58
CA SER A 119 -1.56 10.33 3.09
C SER A 119 -1.52 10.28 4.62
N THR A 120 -2.63 10.61 5.29
CA THR A 120 -2.67 10.71 6.76
C THR A 120 -3.84 9.99 7.42
N HIS A 121 -3.67 9.58 8.68
CA HIS A 121 -4.73 8.95 9.47
C HIS A 121 -5.32 7.68 8.85
N ASN A 122 -4.61 7.05 7.92
CA ASN A 122 -5.02 5.78 7.34
C ASN A 122 -4.66 4.63 8.30
N VAL A 123 -5.46 3.56 8.24
CA VAL A 123 -5.30 2.37 9.07
C VAL A 123 -5.09 1.16 8.18
N VAL A 124 -3.91 0.57 8.25
CA VAL A 124 -3.60 -0.73 7.62
C VAL A 124 -3.58 -1.79 8.71
N THR A 125 -4.57 -2.67 8.73
CA THR A 125 -4.75 -3.59 9.85
C THR A 125 -5.33 -4.95 9.51
N HIS A 126 -4.89 -6.01 10.20
CA HIS A 126 -5.40 -7.38 9.97
C HIS A 126 -5.24 -7.87 8.52
N ASN A 127 -4.24 -7.38 7.80
CA ASN A 127 -3.91 -7.88 6.46
C ASN A 127 -2.87 -9.00 6.56
N ASN A 128 -2.94 -9.93 5.62
CA ASN A 128 -1.90 -10.92 5.36
C ASN A 128 -1.07 -10.44 4.18
N ILE A 129 0.18 -10.06 4.45
CA ILE A 129 1.09 -9.45 3.48
C ILE A 129 2.30 -10.36 3.36
N HIS A 130 2.40 -11.11 2.27
CA HIS A 130 3.41 -12.15 2.13
C HIS A 130 3.98 -12.31 0.73
N GLY A 131 5.21 -12.79 0.61
CA GLY A 131 5.81 -13.09 -0.71
C GLY A 131 5.88 -11.90 -1.67
N ASN A 132 5.91 -10.66 -1.16
CA ASN A 132 6.14 -9.44 -1.96
C ASN A 132 7.63 -9.07 -1.95
N ASP A 133 8.06 -8.18 -2.84
CA ASP A 133 9.41 -7.62 -2.75
C ASP A 133 9.51 -6.78 -1.44
N VAL A 134 8.53 -5.91 -1.19
CA VAL A 134 8.34 -5.18 0.06
C VAL A 134 6.93 -5.41 0.60
N GLY A 135 6.77 -5.68 1.90
CA GLY A 135 5.45 -5.87 2.51
C GLY A 135 4.65 -4.56 2.55
N ILE A 136 5.08 -3.60 3.35
CA ILE A 136 4.58 -2.22 3.31
C ILE A 136 5.70 -1.25 2.95
N TYR A 137 5.43 -0.38 1.98
CA TYR A 137 6.28 0.74 1.61
C TYR A 137 5.57 2.06 1.86
N TRP A 138 6.27 3.08 2.37
CA TRP A 138 5.71 4.44 2.39
C TRP A 138 6.74 5.50 2.02
N GLU A 139 6.28 6.50 1.26
CA GLU A 139 7.06 7.66 0.84
C GLU A 139 6.67 8.96 1.57
N SER A 140 7.37 10.04 1.25
CA SER A 140 7.21 11.40 1.77
C SER A 140 5.77 11.80 2.10
N ARG A 141 5.63 12.61 3.17
CA ARG A 141 4.35 13.16 3.66
C ARG A 141 3.28 12.14 4.04
N CYS A 142 3.65 10.87 4.20
CA CYS A 142 2.80 9.88 4.84
C CYS A 142 3.00 9.91 6.37
N VAL A 143 2.12 10.61 7.10
CA VAL A 143 2.21 10.79 8.56
C VAL A 143 0.93 10.38 9.29
N ASN A 144 1.05 10.08 10.59
CA ASN A 144 -0.08 9.75 11.46
C ASN A 144 -0.91 8.53 10.97
N ASN A 145 -0.30 7.63 10.20
CA ASN A 145 -0.92 6.37 9.79
C ASN A 145 -0.68 5.27 10.83
N TYR A 146 -1.58 4.30 10.88
CA TYR A 146 -1.56 3.18 11.83
C TYR A 146 -1.37 1.86 11.09
N PHE A 147 -0.24 1.21 11.34
CA PHE A 147 0.08 -0.12 10.82
C PHE A 147 0.04 -1.11 11.97
N THR A 148 -1.07 -1.84 12.12
CA THR A 148 -1.32 -2.64 13.32
C THR A 148 -1.96 -3.99 13.03
N TYR A 149 -1.61 -5.05 13.77
CA TYR A 149 -2.24 -6.37 13.64
C TYR A 149 -2.11 -7.02 12.26
N ASN A 150 -1.13 -6.63 11.44
CA ASN A 150 -0.87 -7.29 10.16
C ASN A 150 0.07 -8.49 10.33
N ASN A 151 -0.03 -9.45 9.41
CA ASN A 151 0.90 -10.57 9.26
C ASN A 151 1.86 -10.27 8.12
N PHE A 152 3.13 -10.03 8.42
CA PHE A 152 4.21 -9.90 7.44
C PHE A 152 5.00 -11.19 7.36
N VAL A 153 4.88 -11.91 6.24
CA VAL A 153 5.48 -13.24 6.12
C VAL A 153 6.22 -13.39 4.80
N ASP A 154 7.51 -13.67 4.84
CA ASP A 154 8.32 -14.05 3.67
C ASP A 154 8.27 -13.01 2.52
N ASN A 155 8.10 -11.73 2.85
CA ASN A 155 8.45 -10.66 1.94
C ASN A 155 9.98 -10.52 1.89
N SER A 156 10.54 -10.05 0.78
CA SER A 156 12.00 -9.84 0.71
C SER A 156 12.46 -8.79 1.72
N GLU A 157 11.65 -7.74 1.91
CA GLU A 157 11.71 -6.80 3.01
C GLU A 157 10.30 -6.62 3.60
N ASN A 158 10.09 -6.84 4.90
CA ASN A 158 8.72 -6.81 5.43
C ASN A 158 8.11 -5.40 5.51
N ALA A 159 8.93 -4.38 5.73
CA ALA A 159 8.52 -2.99 5.64
C ALA A 159 9.73 -2.09 5.38
N TYR A 160 9.57 -1.07 4.54
CA TYR A 160 10.60 -0.09 4.25
C TYR A 160 9.97 1.30 4.04
N PHE A 161 10.74 2.37 4.25
CA PHE A 161 10.27 3.72 3.98
C PHE A 161 11.32 4.63 3.40
N TRP A 162 10.85 5.63 2.65
CA TRP A 162 11.67 6.74 2.18
C TRP A 162 10.92 8.05 2.39
N THR A 163 11.29 8.82 3.42
CA THR A 163 10.64 10.11 3.68
C THR A 163 11.60 11.27 3.53
N SER A 164 11.07 12.49 3.52
CA SER A 164 11.85 13.71 3.39
C SER A 164 11.57 14.67 4.55
N LEU A 165 12.62 15.25 5.13
CA LEU A 165 12.58 16.35 6.08
C LEU A 165 12.99 17.64 5.36
N GLU A 166 12.20 18.70 5.50
CA GLU A 166 12.60 20.04 5.05
C GLU A 166 12.93 20.92 6.26
N ILE A 167 14.14 21.46 6.31
CA ILE A 167 14.54 22.34 7.42
C ILE A 167 13.75 23.65 7.34
N GLY A 168 12.94 23.92 8.36
CA GLY A 168 12.12 25.12 8.45
C GLY A 168 10.65 24.89 8.12
N ASP A 169 10.26 23.67 7.75
CA ASP A 169 8.86 23.26 7.64
C ASP A 169 8.23 23.19 9.05
N PRO A 170 7.24 24.05 9.38
CA PRO A 170 6.60 24.05 10.69
C PRO A 170 5.75 22.79 10.93
N ASP A 171 5.27 22.13 9.88
CA ASP A 171 4.45 20.93 9.96
C ASP A 171 5.30 19.64 10.03
N PHE A 172 6.60 19.74 9.75
CA PHE A 172 7.53 18.61 9.75
C PHE A 172 8.75 18.85 10.65
N PRO A 173 8.57 18.88 11.98
CA PRO A 173 9.64 19.25 12.88
C PRO A 173 10.72 18.14 12.94
N LEU A 174 11.98 18.57 12.86
CA LEU A 174 13.18 17.72 12.73
C LEU A 174 13.33 16.59 13.76
N HIS A 175 12.60 16.63 14.87
CA HIS A 175 12.71 15.66 15.96
C HIS A 175 11.90 14.37 15.73
N ARG A 176 10.97 14.32 14.76
CA ARG A 176 10.13 13.14 14.48
C ARG A 176 9.80 12.97 12.97
N PRO A 177 10.76 12.51 12.14
CA PRO A 177 10.52 12.26 10.71
C PRO A 177 9.56 11.09 10.44
N CYS A 178 9.46 10.15 11.38
CA CYS A 178 8.59 8.98 11.29
C CYS A 178 7.46 9.12 12.31
N GLN A 179 6.30 9.61 11.87
CA GLN A 179 5.14 9.85 12.73
C GLN A 179 4.09 8.73 12.63
N ASN A 180 4.34 7.72 11.79
CA ASN A 180 3.48 6.56 11.67
C ASN A 180 3.64 5.63 12.88
N ILE A 181 2.52 5.01 13.29
CA ILE A 181 2.45 4.14 14.45
C ILE A 181 2.46 2.70 13.97
N TRP A 182 3.49 1.96 14.39
CA TRP A 182 3.62 0.52 14.20
C TRP A 182 3.41 -0.18 15.52
N ASN A 183 2.46 -1.11 15.55
CA ASN A 183 2.15 -1.80 16.79
C ASN A 183 1.48 -3.15 16.55
N ARG A 184 1.96 -4.20 17.23
CA ARG A 184 1.29 -5.50 17.23
C ARG A 184 1.17 -6.08 15.82
N ASN A 185 2.19 -5.93 14.97
CA ASN A 185 2.25 -6.72 13.74
C ASN A 185 3.07 -7.98 14.00
N TYR A 186 2.73 -9.06 13.31
CA TYR A 186 3.55 -10.26 13.25
C TYR A 186 4.56 -10.14 12.11
N TRP A 187 5.78 -10.61 12.33
CA TRP A 187 6.89 -10.52 11.39
C TRP A 187 7.62 -11.87 11.34
N SER A 188 7.63 -12.55 10.20
CA SER A 188 8.26 -13.89 10.10
C SER A 188 9.77 -13.87 10.31
N ASP A 189 10.40 -12.72 10.14
CA ASP A 189 11.84 -12.48 10.31
C ASP A 189 12.26 -12.05 11.72
N TRP A 190 11.32 -11.91 12.66
CA TRP A 190 11.59 -11.26 13.95
C TRP A 190 10.95 -11.98 15.13
N THR A 191 11.78 -12.60 15.97
CA THR A 191 11.31 -13.42 17.11
C THR A 191 11.96 -13.07 18.45
N THR A 192 12.83 -12.05 18.52
CA THR A 192 13.79 -11.91 19.62
C THR A 192 13.54 -10.68 20.52
N SER A 193 13.84 -9.45 20.08
CA SER A 193 13.80 -8.26 20.94
C SER A 193 12.68 -7.28 20.57
N ILE A 194 12.06 -6.67 21.58
CA ILE A 194 11.13 -5.55 21.40
C ILE A 194 11.88 -4.23 21.60
N PRO A 195 11.62 -3.18 20.79
CA PRO A 195 10.75 -3.14 19.61
C PRO A 195 11.39 -3.77 18.35
N LYS A 196 10.59 -4.10 17.32
CA LYS A 196 11.11 -4.50 15.99
C LYS A 196 11.52 -3.24 15.21
N PRO A 197 12.80 -3.06 14.86
CA PRO A 197 13.23 -1.96 14.01
C PRO A 197 12.68 -2.16 12.59
N ILE A 198 12.30 -1.06 11.96
CA ILE A 198 11.90 -0.98 10.56
C ILE A 198 12.87 -0.01 9.91
N GLN A 199 13.60 -0.49 8.90
CA GLN A 199 14.62 0.31 8.23
C GLN A 199 13.99 1.22 7.18
N GLY A 200 14.66 2.34 6.89
CA GLY A 200 14.30 3.22 5.80
C GLY A 200 15.32 4.34 5.63
N MET A 201 15.01 5.26 4.72
CA MET A 201 15.82 6.42 4.40
C MET A 201 15.07 7.71 4.71
N VAL A 202 15.82 8.71 5.16
CA VAL A 202 15.33 10.07 5.36
C VAL A 202 16.20 11.01 4.53
N THR A 203 15.59 11.64 3.54
CA THR A 203 16.20 12.72 2.76
C THR A 203 16.05 14.03 3.54
N VAL A 204 17.15 14.60 4.00
CA VAL A 204 17.17 15.93 4.64
C VAL A 204 17.44 16.97 3.56
N TRP A 205 16.43 17.77 3.25
CA TRP A 205 16.55 18.92 2.35
C TRP A 205 17.13 20.11 3.12
N LEU A 206 18.33 20.49 2.73
CA LEU A 206 18.99 21.73 3.11
C LEU A 206 18.77 22.70 1.95
N SER A 207 18.68 24.01 2.24
CA SER A 207 18.28 25.05 1.26
C SER A 207 18.82 24.88 -0.17
N SER A 208 20.04 24.36 -0.36
CA SER A 208 20.66 24.20 -1.69
C SER A 208 21.14 22.78 -2.01
N PHE A 209 20.94 21.79 -1.14
CA PHE A 209 21.34 20.39 -1.36
C PHE A 209 20.58 19.43 -0.44
N TYR A 210 20.64 18.13 -0.70
CA TYR A 210 20.04 17.13 0.19
C TYR A 210 21.06 16.08 0.63
N ILE A 211 20.76 15.43 1.75
CA ILE A 211 21.53 14.29 2.28
C ILE A 211 20.54 13.18 2.59
N ASP A 212 20.83 11.97 2.10
CA ASP A 212 20.08 10.76 2.47
C ASP A 212 20.75 10.09 3.67
N LEU A 213 19.97 9.83 4.72
CA LEU A 213 20.42 9.23 5.95
C LEU A 213 19.60 7.97 6.27
N PRO A 214 20.25 6.83 6.58
CA PRO A 214 19.55 5.68 7.14
C PRO A 214 18.81 6.06 8.41
N TRP A 215 17.59 5.57 8.54
CA TRP A 215 16.74 5.84 9.69
C TRP A 215 15.92 4.60 10.10
N PHE A 216 15.34 4.69 11.30
CA PHE A 216 14.51 3.62 11.84
C PHE A 216 13.15 4.12 12.32
N ALA A 217 12.11 3.40 11.93
CA ALA A 217 10.84 3.35 12.64
C ALA A 217 10.82 2.07 13.51
N PHE A 218 9.81 1.93 14.36
CA PHE A 218 9.76 0.81 15.31
C PHE A 218 8.33 0.31 15.52
N ASP A 219 8.11 -0.99 15.29
CA ASP A 219 6.95 -1.67 15.86
C ASP A 219 7.19 -1.89 17.35
N LYS A 220 6.39 -1.19 18.17
CA LYS A 220 6.60 -1.14 19.62
C LYS A 220 6.33 -2.47 20.31
N HIS A 221 5.39 -3.27 19.80
CA HIS A 221 4.97 -4.52 20.43
C HIS A 221 4.71 -5.60 19.39
N PRO A 222 5.75 -6.11 18.69
CA PRO A 222 5.61 -7.18 17.71
C PRO A 222 4.82 -8.37 18.27
N ALA A 223 3.96 -8.96 17.45
CA ALA A 223 3.21 -10.15 17.80
C ALA A 223 4.12 -11.38 17.83
N MET A 224 3.88 -12.30 18.77
CA MET A 224 4.69 -13.52 18.93
C MET A 224 4.36 -14.61 17.90
N GLY A 225 3.24 -14.47 17.20
CA GLY A 225 2.76 -15.39 16.18
C GLY A 225 1.78 -14.68 15.26
N PRO A 226 1.51 -15.27 14.09
CA PRO A 226 0.57 -14.69 13.13
C PRO A 226 -0.85 -14.64 13.70
N TYR A 227 -1.58 -13.61 13.30
CA TYR A 227 -3.01 -13.46 13.57
C TYR A 227 -3.83 -14.42 12.70
N GLY A 228 -4.93 -14.93 13.27
CA GLY A 228 -5.83 -15.86 12.57
C GLY A 228 -5.22 -17.25 12.36
N ASN A 229 -5.81 -18.05 11.47
CA ASN A 229 -5.31 -19.39 11.12
C ASN A 229 -4.29 -19.33 9.96
N PHE A 230 -3.51 -18.24 9.91
CA PHE A 230 -2.57 -17.97 8.83
C PHE A 230 -1.38 -18.94 8.90
N THR A 231 -1.21 -19.74 7.85
CA THR A 231 -0.04 -20.60 7.62
C THR A 231 0.29 -20.53 6.14
N LEU A 232 1.58 -20.60 5.77
CA LEU A 232 2.04 -20.65 4.37
C LEU A 232 1.50 -21.86 3.60
N ASP A 233 1.03 -22.89 4.32
CA ASP A 233 0.39 -24.07 3.73
C ASP A 233 -1.08 -23.83 3.37
N ASN A 234 -1.73 -22.82 3.97
CA ASN A 234 -3.09 -22.40 3.67
C ASN A 234 -3.16 -21.15 2.77
N THR A 235 -2.02 -20.61 2.31
CA THR A 235 -1.96 -19.46 1.39
C THR A 235 -1.65 -19.89 -0.03
N ALA A 236 -2.15 -19.12 -1.00
CA ALA A 236 -1.74 -19.27 -2.38
C ALA A 236 -0.23 -18.95 -2.47
N LYS A 237 0.56 -19.90 -2.97
CA LYS A 237 2.00 -19.71 -3.13
C LYS A 237 2.26 -18.78 -4.33
N PRO A 238 3.30 -17.94 -4.28
CA PRO A 238 3.75 -17.21 -5.45
C PRO A 238 3.94 -18.15 -6.63
N ASP A 239 3.30 -17.87 -7.76
CA ASP A 239 3.66 -18.52 -9.03
C ASP A 239 5.02 -17.94 -9.45
N TYR A 240 6.11 -18.56 -8.96
CA TYR A 240 7.50 -18.22 -9.28
C TYR A 240 7.83 -18.29 -10.78
N PHE A 241 6.88 -18.72 -11.63
CA PHE A 241 7.05 -18.94 -13.07
C PHE A 241 6.51 -17.82 -13.96
N MET A 242 5.88 -16.78 -13.41
CA MET A 242 5.71 -15.56 -14.17
C MET A 242 7.07 -14.85 -14.16
N GLU A 243 7.84 -15.01 -15.25
CA GLU A 243 8.89 -14.07 -15.58
C GLU A 243 8.28 -12.68 -15.40
N LYS A 244 8.75 -11.90 -14.41
CA LYS A 244 8.48 -10.46 -14.34
C LYS A 244 9.17 -9.87 -15.57
N GLU A 245 8.63 -10.12 -16.76
CA GLU A 245 8.81 -9.27 -17.91
C GLU A 245 8.28 -7.92 -17.43
N ARG A 246 9.18 -7.11 -16.83
CA ARG A 246 9.02 -5.68 -16.61
C ARG A 246 8.97 -5.04 -17.98
N LEU A 247 7.96 -5.40 -18.77
CA LEU A 247 7.69 -4.80 -20.04
C LEU A 247 7.26 -3.39 -19.71
N SER A 248 8.15 -2.46 -20.02
CA SER A 248 7.90 -1.04 -20.14
C SER A 248 6.84 -0.79 -21.22
N PHE A 249 5.61 -1.24 -20.98
CA PHE A 249 4.45 -0.82 -21.75
C PHE A 249 3.92 0.45 -21.14
N PHE A 250 3.87 1.50 -21.95
CA PHE A 250 3.34 2.79 -21.56
C PHE A 250 1.83 2.65 -21.33
N CYS A 251 1.43 2.70 -20.07
CA CYS A 251 0.04 2.77 -19.63
C CYS A 251 -0.37 4.25 -19.53
N PRO A 252 -1.20 4.78 -20.45
CA PRO A 252 -1.34 6.23 -20.65
C PRO A 252 -2.23 6.98 -19.64
N HIS A 253 -2.70 6.36 -18.54
CA HIS A 253 -3.75 6.95 -17.69
C HIS A 253 -3.57 6.84 -16.17
N SER A 254 -2.49 6.22 -15.67
CA SER A 254 -2.23 6.02 -14.25
C SER A 254 -0.99 6.82 -13.82
N PRO A 255 -0.84 7.24 -12.54
CA PRO A 255 0.43 7.77 -12.05
C PRO A 255 1.55 6.83 -12.50
N ILE A 256 2.57 7.39 -13.17
CA ILE A 256 3.68 6.61 -13.74
C ILE A 256 4.18 5.67 -12.65
N GLY A 257 4.12 4.36 -12.92
CA GLY A 257 4.53 3.35 -11.97
C GLY A 257 5.93 3.66 -11.47
N ARG A 258 6.03 3.98 -10.18
CA ARG A 258 7.30 4.28 -9.54
C ARG A 258 7.83 2.98 -8.96
N ASP A 259 8.96 2.55 -9.49
CA ASP A 259 9.76 1.54 -8.80
C ASP A 259 10.11 2.07 -7.40
N ILE A 260 9.98 1.20 -6.41
CA ILE A 260 10.49 1.48 -5.06
C ILE A 260 11.96 1.85 -5.19
N LYS A 261 12.34 3.02 -4.66
CA LYS A 261 13.72 3.49 -4.71
C LYS A 261 14.65 2.49 -3.98
N PRO A 262 15.80 2.15 -4.57
CA PRO A 262 16.74 1.17 -4.01
C PRO A 262 17.39 1.63 -2.70
#